data_AF-A0A183I413-F1
#
_entry.id   AF-A0A183I413-F1
#
_cell.length_a   1.000
_cell.length_b   1.000
_cell.length_c   1.000
_cell.angle_alpha   90.00
_cell.angle_beta   90.00
_cell.angle_gamma   90.00
#
_symmetry.space_group_name_H-M   'P 1'
#
loop_
_entity.id
_entity.type
_entity.pdbx_description
1 polymer ?
#
loop_
_entity_poly.entity_id
_entity_poly.type
_entity_poly.pdbx_seq_one_letter_code
_entity_poly.pdbx_strand_id
1 'polypeptide(L)'
;MWLSLFLFVYNVCNGVGAIVVGQCCRKRGVTETFLKPSDFGTYRCTATNDVGSSSADIRVVQRMLTSATPIPPEPPYICCQRLGIRSPCIAVCGSEFGKHASLRAESFINSHCEDEISKFLTCTTAGVDEGACCLRKKVPGICLPLCDGFQMNKLDTIPHACAVYTFSIFQCRMENAESRPATVSGLKAIADSDGDLLLRWDLTPRADMYHVYWKRKFSTTWELSSVVTTSKRIYGNVANDINEIVVVASNSFGNAHPVRLIHSDDKWIASYNFQF
;
A
#
# COMPACT_ATOMS: atom_id res chain seq x y z
N MET A 1 33.09 -0.83 -33.99
CA MET A 1 33.64 -1.96 -33.21
C MET A 1 33.60 -1.57 -31.73
N TRP A 2 32.46 -1.74 -31.05
CA TRP A 2 32.10 -2.90 -30.22
C TRP A 2 33.20 -3.30 -29.21
N LEU A 3 32.96 -2.99 -27.93
CA LEU A 3 32.91 -4.04 -26.91
C LEU A 3 31.93 -3.62 -25.80
N SER A 4 30.74 -4.21 -25.86
CA SER A 4 29.70 -4.16 -24.84
C SER A 4 30.19 -4.88 -23.58
N LEU A 5 30.11 -4.25 -22.41
CA LEU A 5 30.16 -4.96 -21.12
C LEU A 5 28.79 -4.87 -20.45
N PHE A 6 27.91 -5.77 -20.89
CA PHE A 6 26.68 -6.12 -20.20
C PHE A 6 27.05 -6.85 -18.90
N LEU A 7 26.75 -6.26 -17.75
CA LEU A 7 26.62 -7.00 -16.50
C LEU A 7 25.13 -7.23 -16.23
N PHE A 8 24.58 -8.18 -16.98
CA PHE A 8 23.41 -8.94 -16.54
C PHE A 8 23.87 -9.87 -15.43
N VAL A 9 23.43 -9.64 -14.19
CA VAL A 9 23.39 -10.70 -13.19
C VAL A 9 21.94 -11.18 -13.14
N TYR A 10 21.57 -11.97 -14.14
CA TYR A 10 20.45 -12.90 -14.03
C TYR A 10 21.07 -14.22 -13.56
N ASN A 11 20.94 -14.52 -12.27
CA ASN A 11 20.97 -15.91 -11.83
C ASN A 11 19.72 -16.16 -10.98
N VAL A 12 18.95 -17.11 -11.47
CA VAL A 12 17.64 -17.53 -11.01
C VAL A 12 17.85 -18.45 -9.81
N CYS A 13 17.35 -18.06 -8.64
CA CYS A 13 16.92 -19.02 -7.63
C CYS A 13 15.45 -18.73 -7.33
N ASN A 14 14.62 -19.72 -7.66
CA ASN A 14 13.22 -19.79 -7.24
C ASN A 14 13.10 -19.66 -5.72
N GLY A 15 12.15 -18.83 -5.26
CA GLY A 15 11.64 -18.86 -3.89
C GLY A 15 12.09 -17.72 -2.98
N VAL A 16 11.21 -16.73 -2.83
CA VAL A 16 10.98 -15.89 -1.62
C VAL A 16 12.20 -15.59 -0.73
N GLY A 17 12.95 -14.52 -1.03
CA GLY A 17 13.98 -14.01 -0.12
C GLY A 17 14.77 -12.83 -0.68
N ALA A 18 15.05 -11.82 0.13
CA ALA A 18 15.83 -10.65 -0.26
C ALA A 18 17.31 -11.02 -0.49
N ILE A 19 17.84 -10.77 -1.70
CA ILE A 19 19.24 -11.03 -2.04
C ILE A 19 20.06 -9.76 -1.85
N VAL A 20 20.96 -9.78 -0.86
CA VAL A 20 22.09 -8.82 -0.78
C VAL A 20 23.16 -9.30 -1.78
N VAL A 21 23.51 -8.44 -2.74
CA VAL A 21 24.48 -8.75 -3.80
C VAL A 21 25.84 -9.13 -3.20
N GLY A 22 26.20 -10.40 -3.37
CA GLY A 22 27.29 -11.10 -2.68
C GLY A 22 28.73 -10.81 -3.10
N GLN A 23 29.08 -9.59 -3.53
CA GLN A 23 30.49 -9.25 -3.80
C GLN A 23 31.01 -7.91 -3.26
N CYS A 24 30.16 -6.94 -2.88
CA CYS A 24 30.64 -5.65 -2.35
C CYS A 24 30.50 -5.48 -0.82
N CYS A 25 29.80 -6.38 -0.12
CA CYS A 25 29.63 -6.30 1.33
C CYS A 25 30.05 -7.61 2.00
N ARG A 26 31.36 -7.79 2.23
CA ARG A 26 31.83 -8.87 3.10
C ARG A 26 31.64 -8.47 4.56
N LYS A 27 30.50 -8.80 5.14
CA LYS A 27 30.45 -9.26 6.53
C LYS A 27 30.09 -10.75 6.49
N ARG A 28 30.85 -11.57 7.20
CA ARG A 28 30.80 -13.04 7.17
C ARG A 28 29.36 -13.58 7.08
N GLY A 29 29.14 -14.48 6.12
CA GLY A 29 28.08 -15.50 6.10
C GLY A 29 26.69 -15.04 6.53
N VAL A 30 25.88 -14.58 5.57
CA VAL A 30 24.43 -14.45 5.75
C VAL A 30 23.74 -15.40 4.76
N THR A 31 23.90 -16.69 5.03
CA THR A 31 22.91 -17.71 4.67
C THR A 31 21.97 -17.78 5.86
N GLU A 32 20.75 -17.26 5.70
CA GLU A 32 19.68 -17.20 6.70
C GLU A 32 20.07 -16.59 8.07
N THR A 33 20.11 -15.27 8.17
CA THR A 33 20.10 -14.59 9.48
C THR A 33 19.00 -13.56 9.54
N PHE A 34 18.19 -13.65 10.59
CA PHE A 34 17.22 -12.62 10.97
C PHE A 34 17.92 -11.27 11.08
N LEU A 35 17.55 -10.33 10.21
CA LEU A 35 17.97 -8.93 10.31
C LEU A 35 17.52 -8.39 11.66
N LYS A 36 18.45 -7.81 12.42
CA LYS A 36 18.18 -7.14 13.70
C LYS A 36 17.96 -5.65 13.45
N PRO A 37 17.27 -4.95 14.38
CA PRO A 37 17.15 -3.49 14.31
C PRO A 37 18.49 -2.75 14.16
N SER A 38 19.58 -3.32 14.69
CA SER A 38 20.93 -2.79 14.56
C SER A 38 21.53 -2.88 13.15
N ASP A 39 20.95 -3.67 12.25
CA ASP A 39 21.44 -3.87 10.89
C ASP A 39 20.88 -2.81 9.91
N PHE A 40 19.92 -1.99 10.35
CA PHE A 40 19.45 -0.83 9.58
C PHE A 40 20.45 0.33 9.69
N GLY A 41 20.69 1.03 8.58
CA GLY A 41 21.68 2.10 8.52
C GLY A 41 22.22 2.37 7.12
N THR A 42 23.18 3.29 7.03
CA THR A 42 23.88 3.61 5.78
C THR A 42 25.18 2.80 5.71
N TYR A 43 25.34 2.05 4.64
CA TYR A 43 26.50 1.23 4.32
C TYR A 43 27.26 1.87 3.17
N ARG A 44 28.58 1.99 3.29
CA ARG A 44 29.44 2.41 2.19
C ARG A 44 30.04 1.20 1.49
N CYS A 45 29.71 1.03 0.22
CA CYS A 45 30.37 0.07 -0.65
C CYS A 45 31.54 0.76 -1.32
N THR A 46 32.76 0.27 -1.11
CA THR A 46 33.98 0.79 -1.76
C THR A 46 34.57 -0.30 -2.64
N ALA A 47 34.74 0.00 -3.92
CA ALA A 47 35.42 -0.84 -4.90
C ALA A 47 36.77 -0.21 -5.25
N THR A 48 37.85 -0.97 -5.10
CA THR A 48 39.21 -0.48 -5.32
C THR A 48 39.97 -1.42 -6.26
N ASN A 49 40.73 -0.87 -7.20
CA ASN A 49 41.70 -1.57 -8.03
C ASN A 49 43.04 -0.80 -8.02
N ASP A 50 44.01 -1.25 -8.81
CA ASP A 50 45.35 -0.66 -8.88
C ASP A 50 45.37 0.79 -9.42
N VAL A 51 44.27 1.27 -10.01
CA VAL A 51 44.13 2.62 -10.59
C VAL A 51 43.45 3.58 -9.61
N GLY A 52 42.60 3.08 -8.70
CA GLY A 52 41.94 3.91 -7.70
C GLY A 52 40.75 3.24 -7.04
N SER A 53 39.98 4.03 -6.28
CA SER A 53 38.78 3.57 -5.57
C SER A 53 37.55 4.37 -5.97
N SER A 54 36.42 3.68 -6.13
CA SER A 54 35.08 4.26 -6.22
C SER A 54 34.26 3.84 -5.01
N SER A 55 33.36 4.70 -4.52
CA SER A 55 32.47 4.37 -3.41
C SER A 55 31.03 4.76 -3.72
N ALA A 56 30.09 3.97 -3.21
CA ALA A 56 28.66 4.23 -3.26
C ALA A 56 28.03 3.91 -1.90
N ASP A 57 27.13 4.78 -1.43
CA ASP A 57 26.41 4.58 -0.18
C ASP A 57 25.05 3.89 -0.44
N ILE A 58 24.72 2.87 0.35
CA ILE A 58 23.46 2.11 0.33
C ILE A 58 22.77 2.29 1.67
N ARG A 59 21.49 2.66 1.67
CA ARG A 59 20.70 2.79 2.90
C ARG A 59 19.77 1.60 3.07
N VAL A 60 19.94 0.86 4.16
CA VAL A 60 19.05 -0.24 4.57
C VAL A 60 18.06 0.31 5.58
N VAL A 61 16.77 0.30 5.24
CA VAL A 61 15.70 0.82 6.08
C VAL A 61 14.73 -0.30 6.44
N GLN A 62 14.16 -0.23 7.64
CA GLN A 62 13.04 -1.08 8.02
C GLN A 62 11.77 -0.53 7.40
N ARG A 63 11.00 -1.37 6.69
CA ARG A 63 9.63 -0.99 6.33
C ARG A 63 8.80 -0.92 7.60
N MET A 64 8.19 0.23 7.84
CA MET A 64 7.27 0.42 8.95
C MET A 64 5.89 -0.10 8.56
N LEU A 65 5.12 -0.55 9.56
CA LEU A 65 3.69 -0.82 9.36
C LEU A 65 3.02 0.46 8.87
N THR A 66 2.09 0.32 7.92
CA THR A 66 1.30 1.47 7.46
C THR A 66 0.47 2.01 8.63
N SER A 67 0.70 3.28 8.96
CA SER A 67 -0.02 3.97 10.03
C SER A 67 -1.43 4.33 9.59
N ALA A 68 -2.37 4.25 10.53
CA ALA A 68 -3.73 4.74 10.31
C ALA A 68 -3.76 6.28 10.21
N THR A 69 -4.56 6.78 9.27
CA THR A 69 -4.96 8.19 9.16
C THR A 69 -6.19 8.46 10.03
N PRO A 70 -6.51 9.73 10.40
CA PRO A 70 -7.71 10.05 11.19
C PRO A 70 -9.03 9.73 10.48
N ILE A 71 -9.03 9.69 9.15
CA ILE A 71 -10.19 9.38 8.31
C ILE A 71 -9.88 8.06 7.58
N PRO A 72 -10.85 7.14 7.43
CA PRO A 72 -10.64 5.92 6.67
C PRO A 72 -10.25 6.22 5.22
N PRO A 73 -9.35 5.43 4.61
CA PRO A 73 -8.95 5.63 3.22
C PRO A 73 -10.14 5.49 2.27
N GLU A 74 -10.17 6.35 1.23
CA GLU A 74 -11.13 6.22 0.12
C GLU A 74 -10.77 4.98 -0.73
N PRO A 75 -11.73 4.16 -1.16
CA PRO A 75 -11.46 3.09 -2.12
C PRO A 75 -10.89 3.65 -3.44
N PRO A 76 -9.80 3.09 -4.00
CA PRO A 76 -9.20 3.59 -5.23
C PRO A 76 -10.18 3.69 -6.41
N TYR A 77 -11.09 2.73 -6.52
CA TYR A 77 -12.13 2.71 -7.56
C TYR A 77 -13.02 3.96 -7.55
N ILE A 78 -13.44 4.44 -6.36
CA ILE A 78 -14.29 5.64 -6.22
C ILE A 78 -13.53 6.90 -6.67
N CYS A 79 -12.26 7.02 -6.28
CA CYS A 79 -11.42 8.11 -6.78
C CYS A 79 -11.24 8.05 -8.30
N CYS A 80 -11.01 6.86 -8.87
CA CYS A 80 -10.83 6.71 -10.32
C CYS A 80 -12.10 7.05 -11.12
N GLN A 81 -13.28 6.67 -10.60
CA GLN A 81 -14.56 7.10 -11.17
C GLN A 81 -14.69 8.62 -11.14
N ARG A 82 -14.38 9.25 -10.00
CA ARG A 82 -14.44 10.71 -9.82
C ARG A 82 -13.47 11.46 -10.74
N LEU A 83 -12.29 10.90 -11.02
CA LEU A 83 -11.33 11.45 -11.98
C LEU A 83 -11.64 11.08 -13.45
N GLY A 84 -12.68 10.28 -13.69
CA GLY A 84 -13.11 9.89 -15.03
C GLY A 84 -12.07 9.08 -15.80
N ILE A 85 -11.48 8.06 -15.18
CA ILE A 85 -10.63 7.09 -15.89
C ILE A 85 -11.52 6.27 -16.84
N ARG A 86 -11.19 6.25 -18.14
CA ARG A 86 -12.00 5.57 -19.15
C ARG A 86 -11.97 4.04 -19.04
N SER A 87 -12.98 3.39 -19.60
CA SER A 87 -12.92 1.94 -19.89
C SER A 87 -11.99 1.67 -21.08
N PRO A 88 -11.15 0.61 -21.06
CA PRO A 88 -11.04 -0.43 -20.03
C PRO A 88 -10.05 -0.09 -18.89
N CYS A 89 -9.40 1.09 -18.93
CA CYS A 89 -8.33 1.50 -18.02
C CYS A 89 -8.75 1.52 -16.54
N ILE A 90 -10.01 1.85 -16.25
CA ILE A 90 -10.55 1.94 -14.87
C ILE A 90 -10.41 0.64 -14.08
N ALA A 91 -10.33 -0.51 -14.76
CA ALA A 91 -10.19 -1.81 -14.12
C ALA A 91 -8.90 -1.92 -13.27
N VAL A 92 -7.86 -1.12 -13.55
CA VAL A 92 -6.62 -1.09 -12.75
C VAL A 92 -6.86 -0.59 -11.33
N CYS A 93 -7.91 0.22 -11.14
CA CYS A 93 -8.34 0.70 -9.82
C CYS A 93 -9.08 -0.38 -9.03
N GLY A 94 -9.27 -1.55 -9.62
CA GLY A 94 -10.07 -2.64 -9.10
C GLY A 94 -11.56 -2.42 -9.35
N SER A 95 -12.35 -2.89 -8.40
CA SER A 95 -13.81 -2.77 -8.38
C SER A 95 -14.24 -2.23 -7.03
N GLU A 96 -15.53 -1.89 -6.92
CA GLU A 96 -16.21 -1.60 -5.66
C GLU A 96 -16.04 -2.71 -4.60
N PHE A 97 -15.70 -3.93 -5.01
CA PHE A 97 -15.50 -5.09 -4.13
C PHE A 97 -14.03 -5.31 -3.73
N GLY A 98 -13.12 -4.41 -4.12
CA GLY A 98 -11.68 -4.56 -3.84
C GLY A 98 -11.01 -5.70 -4.60
N LYS A 99 -11.71 -6.34 -5.55
CA LYS A 99 -11.05 -7.21 -6.53
C LYS A 99 -10.29 -6.30 -7.48
N HIS A 100 -8.98 -6.20 -7.26
CA HIS A 100 -8.09 -5.82 -8.34
C HIS A 100 -8.24 -6.90 -9.39
N ALA A 101 -8.75 -6.53 -10.57
CA ALA A 101 -8.39 -7.32 -11.74
C ALA A 101 -6.86 -7.45 -11.68
N SER A 102 -6.33 -8.65 -11.89
CA SER A 102 -4.89 -8.93 -11.88
C SER A 102 -4.23 -8.24 -13.09
N LEU A 103 -4.39 -6.93 -13.17
CA LEU A 103 -3.92 -6.08 -14.24
C LEU A 103 -2.49 -5.78 -13.90
N ARG A 104 -1.64 -6.71 -14.35
CA ARG A 104 -0.24 -6.46 -14.53
C ARG A 104 -0.07 -5.21 -15.40
N ALA A 105 1.02 -4.48 -15.18
CA ALA A 105 1.36 -3.30 -15.97
C ALA A 105 1.29 -3.58 -17.49
N GLU A 106 1.51 -4.82 -17.92
CA GLU A 106 1.37 -5.24 -19.32
C GLU A 106 -0.04 -5.03 -19.90
N SER A 107 -1.10 -5.38 -19.16
CA SER A 107 -2.47 -5.23 -19.64
C SER A 107 -2.89 -3.76 -19.76
N PHE A 108 -2.29 -2.91 -18.94
CA PHE A 108 -2.51 -1.47 -18.95
C PHE A 108 -1.92 -0.83 -20.21
N ILE A 109 -0.70 -1.23 -20.58
CA ILE A 109 -0.01 -0.76 -21.81
C ILE A 109 -0.74 -1.26 -23.06
N ASN A 110 -1.12 -2.54 -23.09
CA ASN A 110 -1.83 -3.11 -24.25
C ASN A 110 -3.17 -2.40 -24.53
N SER A 111 -3.76 -1.76 -23.51
CA SER A 111 -5.03 -1.05 -23.59
C SER A 111 -4.90 0.45 -23.88
N HIS A 112 -3.68 0.95 -24.16
CA HIS A 112 -3.41 2.37 -24.47
C HIS A 112 -3.93 3.32 -23.36
N CYS A 113 -3.59 3.01 -22.11
CA CYS A 113 -4.06 3.73 -20.92
C CYS A 113 -3.03 4.71 -20.34
N GLU A 114 -1.93 4.98 -21.05
CA GLU A 114 -0.77 5.72 -20.54
C GLU A 114 -1.11 7.13 -20.04
N ASP A 115 -2.07 7.79 -20.69
CA ASP A 115 -2.56 9.11 -20.33
C ASP A 115 -3.43 9.13 -19.06
N GLU A 116 -3.91 7.96 -18.61
CA GLU A 116 -4.70 7.81 -17.39
C GLU A 116 -3.84 7.53 -16.14
N ILE A 117 -2.54 7.25 -16.30
CA ILE A 117 -1.65 6.84 -15.19
C ILE A 117 -1.61 7.91 -14.11
N SER A 118 -1.52 9.18 -14.48
CA SER A 118 -1.46 10.29 -13.52
C SER A 118 -2.69 10.31 -12.61
N LYS A 119 -3.89 10.04 -13.15
CA LYS A 119 -5.13 9.97 -12.37
C LYS A 119 -5.12 8.76 -11.45
N PHE A 120 -4.68 7.60 -11.95
CA PHE A 120 -4.55 6.39 -11.13
C PHE A 120 -3.58 6.58 -9.95
N LEU A 121 -2.43 7.21 -10.20
CA LEU A 121 -1.44 7.47 -9.15
C LEU A 121 -2.00 8.39 -8.07
N THR A 122 -2.71 9.47 -8.44
CA THR A 122 -3.41 10.33 -7.49
C THR A 122 -4.35 9.54 -6.58
N CYS A 123 -5.02 8.52 -7.12
CA CYS A 123 -5.95 7.68 -6.35
C CYS A 123 -5.30 6.60 -5.48
N THR A 124 -3.99 6.37 -5.60
CA THR A 124 -3.31 5.25 -4.93
C THR A 124 -2.10 5.66 -4.10
N THR A 125 -1.78 6.96 -4.01
CA THR A 125 -0.62 7.50 -3.27
C THR A 125 -0.72 7.39 -1.75
N ALA A 126 -1.92 7.23 -1.19
CA ALA A 126 -2.13 7.20 0.25
C ALA A 126 -1.69 5.86 0.88
N GLY A 127 -0.81 5.92 1.88
CA GLY A 127 -0.51 4.80 2.77
C GLY A 127 0.41 3.72 2.19
N VAL A 128 1.21 4.05 1.17
CA VAL A 128 2.19 3.13 0.57
C VAL A 128 3.59 3.75 0.57
N ASP A 129 4.60 2.97 0.96
CA ASP A 129 6.02 3.34 0.83
C ASP A 129 6.68 2.57 -0.33
N GLU A 130 6.82 3.23 -1.46
CA GLU A 130 7.54 2.74 -2.64
C GLU A 130 8.85 3.49 -2.89
N GLY A 131 9.32 4.27 -1.91
CA GLY A 131 10.52 5.11 -2.06
C GLY A 131 11.74 4.33 -2.54
N ALA A 132 11.95 3.12 -2.04
CA ALA A 132 13.04 2.24 -2.47
C ALA A 132 12.99 1.90 -3.97
N CYS A 133 11.81 1.60 -4.51
CA CYS A 133 11.65 1.34 -5.94
C CYS A 133 11.87 2.61 -6.76
N CYS A 134 11.30 3.74 -6.33
CA CYS A 134 11.46 5.02 -7.01
C CYS A 134 12.91 5.48 -7.09
N LEU A 135 13.68 5.32 -6.00
CA LEU A 135 15.11 5.58 -5.97
C LEU A 135 15.87 4.72 -7.00
N ARG A 136 15.56 3.41 -7.07
CA ARG A 136 16.14 2.49 -8.05
C ARG A 136 15.77 2.87 -9.50
N LYS A 137 14.55 3.38 -9.71
CA LYS A 137 14.06 3.90 -10.99
C LYS A 137 14.55 5.34 -11.29
N LYS A 138 15.42 5.90 -10.43
CA LYS A 138 16.01 7.25 -10.58
C LYS A 138 14.97 8.38 -10.59
N VAL A 139 13.85 8.19 -9.87
CA VAL A 139 12.88 9.26 -9.63
C VAL A 139 13.56 10.32 -8.75
N PRO A 140 13.58 11.60 -9.17
CA PRO A 140 14.29 12.66 -8.46
C PRO A 140 13.64 12.96 -7.12
N GLY A 141 14.44 13.50 -6.19
CA GLY A 141 14.00 13.82 -4.82
C GLY A 141 12.70 14.63 -4.75
N ILE A 142 12.54 15.60 -5.66
CA ILE A 142 11.35 16.46 -5.75
C ILE A 142 10.06 15.67 -6.06
N CYS A 143 10.17 14.49 -6.65
CA CYS A 143 9.05 13.63 -7.02
C CYS A 143 8.87 12.43 -6.07
N LEU A 144 9.78 12.20 -5.12
CA LEU A 144 9.66 11.10 -4.14
C LEU A 144 8.39 11.15 -3.28
N PRO A 145 7.80 12.31 -2.95
CA PRO A 145 6.50 12.33 -2.27
C PRO A 145 5.38 11.57 -3.01
N LEU A 146 5.47 11.41 -4.34
CA LEU A 146 4.53 10.60 -5.13
C LEU A 146 4.68 9.10 -4.90
N CYS A 147 5.81 8.67 -4.31
CA CYS A 147 6.18 7.29 -4.07
C CYS A 147 5.87 6.81 -2.65
N ASP A 148 6.02 7.68 -1.64
CA ASP A 148 5.86 7.30 -0.24
C ASP A 148 4.70 8.01 0.48
N GLY A 149 4.02 8.95 -0.20
CA GLY A 149 2.84 9.64 0.30
C GLY A 149 3.08 10.58 1.50
N PHE A 150 4.32 10.70 2.01
CA PHE A 150 4.64 11.36 3.29
C PHE A 150 4.41 12.89 3.29
N GLN A 151 4.13 13.49 2.14
CA GLN A 151 3.99 14.95 1.96
C GLN A 151 2.90 15.35 0.94
N MET A 152 2.08 14.41 0.45
CA MET A 152 1.15 14.68 -0.66
C MET A 152 -0.12 15.44 -0.27
N ASN A 153 -0.33 15.72 1.01
CA ASN A 153 -1.49 16.48 1.54
C ASN A 153 -1.61 17.92 0.99
N LYS A 154 -0.73 18.32 0.06
CA LYS A 154 -0.66 19.68 -0.51
C LYS A 154 -0.68 19.70 -2.04
N LEU A 155 -0.81 18.55 -2.70
CA LEU A 155 -0.66 18.47 -4.15
C LEU A 155 -1.82 17.67 -4.77
N ASP A 156 -2.88 18.39 -5.15
CA ASP A 156 -4.04 17.80 -5.84
C ASP A 156 -3.68 17.32 -7.26
N THR A 157 -2.53 17.73 -7.78
CA THR A 157 -2.03 17.40 -9.13
C THR A 157 -0.54 17.07 -9.09
N ILE A 158 -0.12 16.11 -9.91
CA ILE A 158 1.30 15.74 -10.08
C ILE A 158 2.05 16.93 -10.70
N PRO A 159 3.21 17.37 -10.17
CA PRO A 159 3.96 18.47 -10.77
C PRO A 159 4.37 18.13 -12.20
N HIS A 160 4.36 19.11 -13.11
CA HIS A 160 4.83 18.88 -14.50
C HIS A 160 6.24 18.32 -14.57
N ALA A 161 7.14 18.74 -13.67
CA ALA A 161 8.50 18.20 -13.56
C ALA A 161 8.54 16.69 -13.24
N CYS A 162 7.47 16.15 -12.66
CA CYS A 162 7.35 14.74 -12.30
C CYS A 162 6.63 13.89 -13.36
N ALA A 163 6.00 14.51 -14.37
CA ALA A 163 5.20 13.81 -15.38
C ALA A 163 6.00 12.74 -16.15
N VAL A 164 7.28 12.99 -16.41
CA VAL A 164 8.16 12.03 -17.10
C VAL A 164 8.46 10.78 -16.25
N TYR A 165 8.25 10.85 -14.93
CA TYR A 165 8.48 9.75 -14.00
C TYR A 165 7.21 8.99 -13.66
N THR A 166 6.03 9.46 -14.08
CA THR A 166 4.72 8.87 -13.78
C THR A 166 4.68 7.37 -14.12
N PHE A 167 5.20 6.96 -15.28
CA PHE A 167 5.26 5.52 -15.64
C PHE A 167 6.20 4.71 -14.72
N SER A 168 7.34 5.28 -14.32
CA SER A 168 8.26 4.62 -13.39
C SER A 168 7.63 4.43 -12.00
N ILE A 169 6.92 5.46 -11.53
CA ILE A 169 6.18 5.41 -10.25
C ILE A 169 5.04 4.39 -10.34
N PHE A 170 4.34 4.33 -11.47
CA PHE A 170 3.31 3.31 -11.72
C PHE A 170 3.86 1.88 -11.66
N GLN A 171 5.01 1.61 -12.28
CA GLN A 171 5.66 0.31 -12.15
C GLN A 171 5.98 -0.02 -10.68
N CYS A 172 6.48 0.95 -9.92
CA CYS A 172 6.73 0.78 -8.49
C CYS A 172 5.45 0.48 -7.70
N ARG A 173 4.34 1.12 -8.07
CA ARG A 173 3.01 0.89 -7.48
C ARG A 173 2.51 -0.55 -7.63
N MET A 174 2.87 -1.16 -8.77
CA MET A 174 2.47 -2.52 -9.13
C MET A 174 3.42 -3.59 -8.60
N GLU A 175 4.71 -3.28 -8.39
CA GLU A 175 5.75 -4.27 -8.05
C GLU A 175 5.44 -5.11 -6.80
N ASN A 176 4.80 -4.51 -5.78
CA ASN A 176 4.46 -5.19 -4.52
C ASN A 176 2.95 -5.17 -4.23
N ALA A 177 2.11 -4.97 -5.25
CA ALA A 177 0.66 -4.93 -5.06
C ALA A 177 0.12 -6.25 -4.48
N GLU A 178 0.69 -7.38 -4.89
CA GLU A 178 0.35 -8.70 -4.35
C GLU A 178 0.88 -8.94 -2.93
N SER A 179 1.78 -8.11 -2.40
CA SER A 179 2.24 -8.23 -1.01
C SER A 179 1.29 -7.56 -0.01
N ARG A 180 0.31 -6.78 -0.49
CA ARG A 180 -0.70 -6.14 0.36
C ARG A 180 -1.70 -7.16 0.91
N PRO A 181 -2.31 -6.87 2.09
CA PRO A 181 -3.31 -7.76 2.66
C PRO A 181 -4.52 -7.91 1.72
N ALA A 182 -5.20 -9.05 1.83
CA ALA A 182 -6.50 -9.20 1.18
C ALA A 182 -7.56 -8.28 1.83
N THR A 183 -8.66 -8.04 1.15
CA THR A 183 -9.82 -7.36 1.74
C THR A 183 -10.38 -8.18 2.91
N VAL A 184 -10.78 -7.52 3.99
CA VAL A 184 -11.43 -8.17 5.13
C VAL A 184 -12.70 -8.90 4.65
N SER A 185 -13.00 -10.05 5.24
CA SER A 185 -14.21 -10.82 4.92
C SER A 185 -14.95 -11.21 6.20
N GLY A 186 -16.24 -11.53 6.07
CA GLY A 186 -17.06 -11.93 7.22
C GLY A 186 -17.26 -10.84 8.27
N LEU A 187 -17.05 -9.56 7.94
CA LEU A 187 -17.20 -8.44 8.87
C LEU A 187 -18.65 -8.36 9.37
N LYS A 188 -18.82 -8.41 10.69
CA LYS A 188 -20.09 -8.34 11.39
C LYS A 188 -19.98 -7.42 12.61
N ALA A 189 -21.06 -6.72 12.90
CA ALA A 189 -21.23 -5.94 14.11
C ALA A 189 -22.38 -6.54 14.93
N ILE A 190 -22.10 -6.84 16.20
CA ILE A 190 -23.00 -7.55 17.11
C ILE A 190 -23.15 -6.68 18.35
N ALA A 191 -24.37 -6.20 18.63
CA ALA A 191 -24.68 -5.52 19.88
C ALA A 191 -24.75 -6.55 21.02
N ASP A 192 -24.17 -6.24 22.18
CA ASP A 192 -24.35 -7.04 23.38
C ASP A 192 -25.41 -6.46 24.32
N SER A 193 -25.65 -7.15 25.44
CA SER A 193 -26.69 -6.77 26.42
C SER A 193 -26.44 -5.43 27.09
N ASP A 194 -25.19 -4.99 27.15
CA ASP A 194 -24.78 -3.73 27.78
C ASP A 194 -24.87 -2.54 26.79
N GLY A 195 -25.27 -2.83 25.55
CA GLY A 195 -25.35 -1.88 24.44
C GLY A 195 -23.99 -1.59 23.79
N ASP A 196 -22.94 -2.30 24.19
CA ASP A 196 -21.64 -2.21 23.53
C ASP A 196 -21.68 -2.91 22.18
N LEU A 197 -20.71 -2.58 21.32
CA LEU A 197 -20.65 -3.10 19.96
C LEU A 197 -19.42 -3.97 19.77
N LEU A 198 -19.63 -5.26 19.52
CA LEU A 198 -18.58 -6.21 19.18
C LEU A 198 -18.48 -6.37 17.66
N LEU A 199 -17.32 -5.98 17.13
CA LEU A 199 -16.94 -6.19 15.74
C LEU A 199 -16.12 -7.47 15.62
N ARG A 200 -16.44 -8.29 14.62
CA ARG A 200 -15.69 -9.52 14.28
C ARG A 200 -15.57 -9.68 12.78
N TRP A 201 -14.45 -10.23 12.34
CA TRP A 201 -14.19 -10.57 10.95
C TRP A 201 -13.31 -11.81 10.84
N ASP A 202 -13.14 -12.31 9.62
CA ASP A 202 -12.31 -13.48 9.33
C ASP A 202 -10.83 -13.11 9.24
N LEU A 203 -9.96 -14.08 9.57
CA LEU A 203 -8.51 -13.91 9.43
C LEU A 203 -8.16 -13.54 7.98
N THR A 204 -7.34 -12.49 7.82
CA THR A 204 -7.06 -11.91 6.52
C THR A 204 -5.64 -12.25 6.07
N PRO A 205 -5.45 -12.90 4.91
CA PRO A 205 -4.12 -13.21 4.38
C PRO A 205 -3.23 -11.97 4.29
N ARG A 206 -1.98 -12.10 4.77
CA ARG A 206 -0.93 -11.07 4.76
C ARG A 206 -1.24 -9.82 5.59
N ALA A 207 -2.25 -9.83 6.45
CA ALA A 207 -2.51 -8.75 7.39
C ALA A 207 -1.63 -8.90 8.63
N ASP A 208 -0.90 -7.84 8.99
CA ASP A 208 -0.17 -7.74 10.26
C ASP A 208 -1.04 -7.05 11.32
N MET A 209 -1.97 -6.19 10.89
CA MET A 209 -2.89 -5.47 11.76
C MET A 209 -4.16 -5.01 11.03
N TYR A 210 -5.09 -4.44 11.79
CA TYR A 210 -6.36 -3.90 11.32
C TYR A 210 -6.60 -2.50 11.88
N HIS A 211 -6.92 -1.55 11.00
CA HIS A 211 -7.41 -0.23 11.37
C HIS A 211 -8.93 -0.23 11.36
N VAL A 212 -9.52 0.07 12.50
CA VAL A 212 -10.97 0.07 12.73
C VAL A 212 -11.42 1.50 12.95
N TYR A 213 -12.31 1.96 12.10
CA TYR A 213 -12.89 3.29 12.10
C TYR A 213 -14.37 3.19 12.41
N TRP A 214 -14.89 4.13 13.18
CA TRP A 214 -16.34 4.26 13.35
C TRP A 214 -16.76 5.72 13.44
N LYS A 215 -18.00 5.96 13.03
CA LYS A 215 -18.62 7.28 13.03
C LYS A 215 -19.97 7.20 13.74
N ARG A 216 -20.27 8.20 14.55
CA ARG A 216 -21.56 8.34 15.25
C ARG A 216 -22.58 9.07 14.38
N LYS A 217 -23.87 8.74 14.51
CA LYS A 217 -25.01 9.26 13.72
C LYS A 217 -25.00 10.78 13.52
N PHE A 218 -24.61 11.54 14.54
CA PHE A 218 -24.59 13.00 14.53
C PHE A 218 -23.19 13.62 14.53
N SER A 219 -22.15 12.78 14.41
CA SER A 219 -20.77 13.26 14.35
C SER A 219 -20.31 13.37 12.90
N THR A 220 -19.48 14.37 12.61
CA THR A 220 -18.72 14.46 11.36
C THR A 220 -17.33 13.83 11.48
N THR A 221 -16.88 13.56 12.71
CA THR A 221 -15.54 13.03 13.01
C THR A 221 -15.53 11.51 13.09
N TRP A 222 -14.42 10.95 12.64
CA TRP A 222 -14.12 9.53 12.76
C TRP A 222 -13.38 9.26 14.07
N GLU A 223 -13.77 8.21 14.75
CA GLU A 223 -13.00 7.59 15.81
C GLU A 223 -12.21 6.41 15.22
N LEU A 224 -11.06 6.09 15.81
CA LEU A 224 -10.10 5.14 15.26
C LEU A 224 -9.48 4.29 16.37
N SER A 225 -9.33 2.99 16.10
CA SER A 225 -8.50 2.09 16.88
C SER A 225 -7.80 1.08 15.97
N SER A 226 -6.55 0.77 16.27
CA SER A 226 -5.79 -0.26 15.56
C SER A 226 -5.62 -1.50 16.43
N VAL A 227 -5.85 -2.68 15.87
CA VAL A 227 -5.77 -3.97 16.56
C VAL A 227 -5.02 -5.01 15.74
N VAL A 228 -4.41 -5.99 16.40
CA VAL A 228 -3.78 -7.16 15.74
C VAL A 228 -4.68 -8.39 15.72
N THR A 229 -5.83 -8.32 16.42
CA THR A 229 -6.83 -9.37 16.51
C THR A 229 -7.91 -9.21 15.44
N THR A 230 -8.69 -10.26 15.18
CA THR A 230 -9.82 -10.23 14.24
C THR A 230 -11.14 -9.77 14.88
N SER A 231 -11.04 -9.02 15.97
CA SER A 231 -12.18 -8.49 16.70
C SER A 231 -11.83 -7.21 17.44
N LYS A 232 -12.82 -6.33 17.57
CA LYS A 232 -12.76 -5.10 18.37
C LYS A 232 -14.09 -4.89 19.09
N ARG A 233 -14.05 -4.71 20.40
CA ARG A 233 -15.19 -4.20 21.17
C ARG A 233 -15.09 -2.68 21.29
N ILE A 234 -16.21 -2.00 21.08
CA ILE A 234 -16.39 -0.57 21.30
C ILE A 234 -17.34 -0.41 22.48
N TYR A 235 -16.82 0.15 23.56
CA TYR A 235 -17.53 0.30 24.83
C TYR A 235 -18.32 1.62 24.89
N GLY A 236 -19.33 1.65 25.76
CA GLY A 236 -20.06 2.86 26.14
C GLY A 236 -21.49 2.93 25.58
N ASN A 237 -22.19 1.80 25.50
CA ASN A 237 -23.58 1.74 25.00
C ASN A 237 -23.74 2.41 23.62
N VAL A 238 -22.82 2.08 22.70
CA VAL A 238 -22.67 2.77 21.40
C VAL A 238 -23.37 2.06 20.24
N ALA A 239 -23.96 0.88 20.47
CA ALA A 239 -24.52 0.05 19.42
C ALA A 239 -25.57 0.79 18.56
N ASN A 240 -26.37 1.67 19.19
CA ASN A 240 -27.38 2.47 18.51
C ASN A 240 -26.89 3.87 18.07
N ASP A 241 -25.70 4.29 18.52
CA ASP A 241 -25.13 5.62 18.25
C ASP A 241 -24.22 5.64 17.02
N ILE A 242 -23.62 4.50 16.70
CA ILE A 242 -22.74 4.35 15.53
C ILE A 242 -23.58 4.08 14.29
N ASN A 243 -23.33 4.82 13.20
CA ASN A 243 -23.99 4.58 11.91
C ASN A 243 -23.07 3.98 10.87
N GLU A 244 -21.76 4.08 11.05
CA GLU A 244 -20.80 3.69 10.03
C GLU A 244 -19.55 3.11 10.65
N ILE A 245 -19.09 1.99 10.10
CA ILE A 245 -17.88 1.29 10.53
C ILE A 245 -17.06 0.98 9.28
N VAL A 246 -15.75 1.18 9.36
CA VAL A 246 -14.82 0.76 8.32
C VAL A 246 -13.69 -0.05 8.94
N VAL A 247 -13.37 -1.20 8.35
CA VAL A 247 -12.22 -2.01 8.75
C VAL A 247 -11.27 -2.16 7.56
N VAL A 248 -9.99 -1.91 7.82
CA VAL A 248 -8.92 -1.96 6.82
C VAL A 248 -7.82 -2.88 7.33
N ALA A 249 -7.54 -3.97 6.62
CA ALA A 249 -6.37 -4.80 6.88
C ALA A 249 -5.10 -4.08 6.39
N SER A 250 -4.03 -4.15 7.17
CA SER A 250 -2.80 -3.38 6.92
C SER A 250 -1.55 -4.21 7.22
N ASN A 251 -0.49 -3.93 6.48
CA ASN A 251 0.86 -4.45 6.72
C ASN A 251 1.90 -3.41 6.28
N SER A 252 3.18 -3.79 6.25
CA SER A 252 4.28 -2.90 5.83
C SER A 252 4.36 -2.58 4.32
N PHE A 253 3.48 -3.17 3.49
CA PHE A 253 3.34 -2.90 2.06
C PHE A 253 2.13 -2.02 1.72
N GLY A 254 1.27 -1.73 2.70
CA GLY A 254 0.11 -0.87 2.53
C GLY A 254 -1.19 -1.45 3.09
N ASN A 255 -2.26 -0.73 2.78
CA ASN A 255 -3.62 -1.08 3.16
C ASN A 255 -4.30 -1.96 2.10
N ALA A 256 -5.17 -2.86 2.57
CA ALA A 256 -6.17 -3.52 1.73
C ALA A 256 -7.33 -2.56 1.39
N HIS A 257 -8.25 -3.04 0.55
CA HIS A 257 -9.49 -2.32 0.30
C HIS A 257 -10.30 -2.20 1.61
N PRO A 258 -10.87 -1.02 1.91
CA PRO A 258 -11.68 -0.82 3.12
C PRO A 258 -13.02 -1.55 3.00
N VAL A 259 -13.42 -2.25 4.07
CA VAL A 259 -14.76 -2.85 4.17
C VAL A 259 -15.61 -1.98 5.07
N ARG A 260 -16.80 -1.61 4.60
CA ARG A 260 -17.70 -0.70 5.30
C ARG A 260 -19.00 -1.41 5.70
N LEU A 261 -19.45 -1.16 6.93
CA LEU A 261 -20.80 -1.45 7.39
C LEU A 261 -21.54 -0.14 7.63
N ILE A 262 -22.78 -0.08 7.18
CA ILE A 262 -23.71 1.03 7.40
C ILE A 262 -24.87 0.50 8.22
N HIS A 263 -25.25 1.22 9.28
CA HIS A 263 -26.42 0.90 10.09
C HIS A 263 -27.66 1.53 9.46
N SER A 264 -28.59 0.72 8.98
CA SER A 264 -29.90 1.13 8.44
C SER A 264 -30.98 0.21 8.98
N ASP A 265 -32.12 0.79 9.42
CA ASP A 265 -33.31 0.04 9.85
C ASP A 265 -32.99 -1.08 10.87
N ASP A 266 -32.21 -0.72 11.91
CA ASP A 266 -31.73 -1.61 12.98
C ASP A 266 -30.93 -2.83 12.50
N LYS A 267 -30.35 -2.73 11.30
CA LYS A 267 -29.49 -3.75 10.71
C LYS A 267 -28.18 -3.16 10.20
N TRP A 268 -27.13 -3.94 10.37
CA TRP A 268 -25.83 -3.66 9.76
C TRP A 268 -25.80 -4.24 8.35
N ILE A 269 -25.68 -3.36 7.37
CA ILE A 269 -25.59 -3.72 5.96
C ILE A 269 -24.15 -3.46 5.52
N ALA A 270 -23.53 -4.47 4.94
CA ALA A 270 -22.22 -4.27 4.34
C ALA A 270 -22.34 -3.51 3.03
N SER A 271 -21.45 -2.55 2.80
CA SER A 271 -21.52 -1.64 1.65
C SER A 271 -21.42 -2.36 0.30
N TYR A 272 -20.92 -3.59 0.25
CA TYR A 272 -20.89 -4.41 -0.96
C TYR A 272 -22.25 -5.01 -1.36
N ASN A 273 -23.31 -4.82 -0.55
CA ASN A 273 -24.66 -5.30 -0.87
C ASN A 273 -25.56 -4.23 -1.53
N PHE A 274 -25.06 -3.02 -1.80
CA PHE A 274 -25.80 -2.03 -2.58
C PHE A 274 -25.71 -2.37 -4.07
N GLN A 275 -26.59 -3.24 -4.55
CA GLN A 275 -26.94 -3.28 -5.96
C GLN A 275 -27.83 -2.06 -6.24
N PHE A 276 -27.31 -1.06 -6.94
CA PHE A 276 -28.13 -0.06 -7.62
C PHE A 276 -28.16 -0.37 -9.12
#